data_AF-A0A1V4XGJ9-F1
#
_entry.id   AF-A0A1V4XGJ9-F1
#
_cell.length_a   1.000
_cell.length_b   1.000
_cell.length_c   1.000
_cell.angle_alpha   90.00
_cell.angle_beta   90.00
_cell.angle_gamma   90.00
#
_symmetry.space_group_name_H-M   'P 1'
#
loop_
_entity.id
_entity.type
_entity.pdbx_description
1 polymer ?
#
loop_
_entity_poly.entity_id
_entity_poly.type
_entity_poly.pdbx_seq_one_letter_code
_entity_poly.pdbx_strand_id
1 'polypeptide(L)'
;MKRVMFMAIMGYCLAGLAWAGPVTGIIPEMQECMQSHSTPAEYEAVLKKYSDPGLIRRAMGLLVIKKPYVVKTEQKGEMVCYTVEGTTVETSYELPADTTQTYNVCWKNRRIVSLEFYDAKPQVHQEVIPEMRECLRSHRMPAEYEAVLKKYSDPGIIRKAMALLVIKAPYVVKTEKKGPVITYTVEGRTVETSSEIPPDTVQRYTVSWKNGRIVALNFLGPKKPAR
;
A
#
# COMPACT_ATOMS: atom_id res chain seq x y z
N MET A 1 -14.34 -62.57 -46.18
CA MET A 1 -14.94 -61.29 -45.76
C MET A 1 -14.30 -60.91 -44.43
N LYS A 2 -13.35 -59.95 -44.38
CA LYS A 2 -13.54 -58.55 -43.88
C LYS A 2 -14.29 -58.53 -42.52
N ARG A 3 -13.73 -58.09 -41.37
CA ARG A 3 -13.06 -56.80 -41.03
C ARG A 3 -12.31 -56.94 -39.68
N VAL A 4 -11.04 -56.52 -39.62
CA VAL A 4 -10.51 -55.26 -39.03
C VAL A 4 -10.61 -55.17 -37.49
N MET A 5 -9.42 -55.26 -36.89
CA MET A 5 -9.04 -54.97 -35.51
C MET A 5 -9.05 -53.46 -35.25
N PHE A 6 -9.57 -53.01 -34.09
CA PHE A 6 -9.19 -51.73 -33.50
C PHE A 6 -9.13 -51.87 -31.97
N MET A 7 -7.91 -51.79 -31.44
CA MET A 7 -7.66 -51.43 -30.04
C MET A 7 -8.16 -50.01 -29.81
N ALA A 8 -8.89 -49.77 -28.73
CA ALA A 8 -9.07 -48.43 -28.17
C ALA A 8 -8.87 -48.50 -26.66
N ILE A 9 -7.86 -47.75 -26.23
CA ILE A 9 -7.25 -47.68 -24.92
C ILE A 9 -8.10 -46.81 -23.99
N MET A 10 -8.31 -47.32 -22.78
CA MET A 10 -8.31 -46.63 -21.48
C MET A 10 -8.49 -45.10 -21.50
N GLY A 11 -9.64 -44.63 -21.03
CA GLY A 11 -9.91 -43.22 -20.77
C GLY A 11 -10.81 -43.05 -19.55
N TYR A 12 -10.23 -43.22 -18.35
CA TYR A 12 -10.87 -42.80 -17.09
C TYR A 12 -11.05 -41.28 -17.13
N CYS A 13 -12.26 -40.82 -17.45
CA CYS A 13 -12.67 -39.43 -17.25
C CYS A 13 -12.99 -39.20 -15.78
N LEU A 14 -11.96 -39.06 -14.95
CA LEU A 14 -12.05 -38.34 -13.68
C LEU A 14 -12.01 -36.83 -14.00
N ALA A 15 -13.13 -36.32 -14.54
CA ALA A 15 -13.32 -34.88 -14.70
C ALA A 15 -13.71 -34.30 -13.33
N GLY A 16 -12.74 -33.56 -12.78
CA GLY A 16 -12.72 -32.88 -11.50
C GLY A 16 -14.06 -32.40 -10.95
N LEU A 17 -14.27 -32.77 -9.68
CA LEU A 17 -15.06 -32.02 -8.72
C LEU A 17 -14.65 -30.54 -8.79
N ALA A 18 -15.48 -29.73 -9.45
CA ALA A 18 -15.42 -28.28 -9.38
C ALA A 18 -15.78 -27.85 -7.96
N TRP A 19 -14.76 -27.71 -7.11
CA TRP A 19 -14.90 -27.06 -5.81
C TRP A 19 -15.04 -25.56 -6.04
N ALA A 20 -16.23 -25.07 -5.75
CA ALA A 20 -16.51 -23.66 -5.64
C ALA A 20 -15.98 -23.11 -4.30
N GLY A 21 -15.04 -22.16 -4.39
CA GLY A 21 -14.80 -21.09 -3.40
C GLY A 21 -13.43 -21.07 -2.71
N PRO A 22 -12.88 -19.89 -2.29
CA PRO A 22 -13.42 -18.52 -2.36
C PRO A 22 -12.58 -17.51 -3.18
N VAL A 23 -13.26 -16.47 -3.68
CA VAL A 23 -12.86 -15.07 -3.93
C VAL A 23 -11.36 -14.76 -4.20
N THR A 24 -11.13 -14.19 -5.40
CA THR A 24 -9.89 -13.68 -6.02
C THR A 24 -8.95 -14.73 -6.62
N GLY A 25 -8.48 -14.49 -7.85
CA GLY A 25 -7.62 -15.40 -8.63
C GLY A 25 -6.19 -15.53 -8.07
N ILE A 26 -6.06 -15.75 -6.77
CA ILE A 26 -4.83 -15.95 -6.01
C ILE A 26 -4.66 -17.46 -5.79
N ILE A 27 -3.53 -18.01 -6.26
CA ILE A 27 -3.22 -19.43 -6.08
C ILE A 27 -2.91 -19.77 -4.61
N PRO A 28 -3.15 -21.01 -4.16
CA PRO A 28 -2.90 -21.42 -2.77
C PRO A 28 -1.48 -21.17 -2.29
N GLU A 29 -0.48 -21.35 -3.15
CA GLU A 29 0.93 -21.14 -2.83
C GLU A 29 1.23 -19.64 -2.56
N MET A 30 0.56 -18.75 -3.29
CA MET A 30 0.64 -17.31 -3.07
C MET A 30 -0.04 -16.92 -1.76
N GLN A 31 -1.17 -17.55 -1.43
CA GLN A 31 -1.85 -17.34 -0.15
C GLN A 31 -0.97 -17.73 1.04
N GLU A 32 -0.29 -18.88 0.96
CA GLU A 32 0.68 -19.33 1.96
C GLU A 32 1.84 -18.32 2.11
N CYS A 33 2.36 -17.81 0.99
CA CYS A 33 3.39 -16.77 0.98
C CYS A 33 2.93 -15.47 1.66
N MET A 34 1.69 -15.01 1.43
CA MET A 34 1.18 -13.82 2.11
C MET A 34 1.00 -14.02 3.63
N GLN A 35 0.69 -15.22 4.07
CA GLN A 35 0.46 -15.51 5.49
C GLN A 35 1.76 -15.67 6.29
N SER A 36 2.88 -15.95 5.64
CA SER A 36 4.17 -16.20 6.31
C SER A 36 4.93 -14.93 6.71
N HIS A 37 4.40 -13.74 6.40
CA HIS A 37 4.95 -12.46 6.86
C HIS A 37 4.67 -12.16 8.36
N SER A 38 4.54 -13.18 9.22
CA SER A 38 4.47 -12.95 10.68
C SER A 38 5.86 -12.77 11.28
N THR A 39 6.85 -13.55 10.80
CA THR A 39 8.26 -13.45 11.22
C THR A 39 9.21 -13.63 10.03
N PRO A 40 10.47 -13.10 10.10
CA PRO A 40 11.42 -13.30 9.01
C PRO A 40 11.73 -14.77 8.74
N ALA A 41 11.77 -15.60 9.79
CA ALA A 41 12.04 -17.02 9.70
C ALA A 41 10.90 -17.80 9.02
N GLU A 42 9.64 -17.46 9.32
CA GLU A 42 8.48 -18.06 8.65
C GLU A 42 8.45 -17.69 7.16
N TYR A 43 8.70 -16.41 6.84
CA TYR A 43 8.76 -15.95 5.46
C TYR A 43 9.89 -16.64 4.69
N GLU A 44 11.09 -16.75 5.28
CA GLU A 44 12.22 -17.46 4.70
C GLU A 44 11.90 -18.95 4.44
N ALA A 45 11.23 -19.62 5.38
CA ALA A 45 10.86 -21.03 5.24
C ALA A 45 9.92 -21.25 4.04
N VAL A 46 8.94 -20.37 3.84
CA VAL A 46 8.04 -20.43 2.68
C VAL A 46 8.76 -20.09 1.39
N LEU A 47 9.65 -19.09 1.38
CA LEU A 47 10.46 -18.80 0.20
C LEU A 47 11.36 -19.98 -0.17
N LYS A 48 11.95 -20.70 0.80
CA LYS A 48 12.74 -21.92 0.56
C LYS A 48 11.92 -23.05 -0.08
N LYS A 49 10.63 -23.17 0.27
CA LYS A 49 9.71 -24.16 -0.31
C LYS A 49 9.45 -23.90 -1.79
N TYR A 50 9.34 -22.64 -2.19
CA TYR A 50 8.84 -22.25 -3.52
C TYR A 50 9.87 -21.62 -4.46
N SER A 51 11.04 -21.22 -3.96
CA SER A 51 12.06 -20.50 -4.74
C SER A 51 13.32 -21.34 -4.93
N ASP A 52 14.10 -20.99 -5.96
CA ASP A 52 15.47 -21.48 -6.08
C ASP A 52 16.41 -20.69 -5.15
N PRO A 53 17.48 -21.30 -4.62
CA PRO A 53 18.37 -20.66 -3.63
C PRO A 53 18.96 -19.30 -4.06
N GLY A 54 19.17 -19.09 -5.37
CA GLY A 54 19.68 -17.83 -5.91
C GLY A 54 18.70 -16.66 -5.79
N LEU A 55 17.39 -16.92 -5.73
CA LEU A 55 16.33 -15.92 -5.61
C LEU A 55 16.12 -15.50 -4.14
N ILE A 56 16.33 -16.42 -3.20
CA ILE A 56 16.20 -16.20 -1.75
C ILE A 56 17.17 -15.12 -1.26
N ARG A 57 18.42 -15.14 -1.76
CA ARG A 57 19.45 -14.15 -1.35
C ARG A 57 19.05 -12.70 -1.68
N ARG A 58 18.22 -12.49 -2.71
CA ARG A 58 17.68 -11.17 -3.07
C ARG A 58 16.43 -10.80 -2.25
N ALA A 59 15.65 -11.80 -1.84
CA ALA A 59 14.40 -11.63 -1.10
C ALA A 59 14.59 -11.30 0.39
N MET A 60 15.61 -11.89 1.01
CA MET A 60 15.82 -11.82 2.46
C MET A 60 16.29 -10.44 2.96
N GLY A 61 16.67 -9.53 2.07
CA GLY A 61 17.01 -8.14 2.43
C GLY A 61 15.80 -7.22 2.62
N LEU A 62 14.58 -7.66 2.25
CA LEU A 62 13.48 -6.72 1.95
C LEU A 62 12.17 -6.96 2.73
N LEU A 63 12.35 -7.22 4.02
CA LEU A 63 11.38 -7.02 5.11
C LEU A 63 10.14 -7.90 5.12
N VAL A 64 9.82 -8.30 6.33
CA VAL A 64 8.50 -8.75 6.72
C VAL A 64 7.54 -7.57 6.63
N ILE A 65 6.42 -7.73 5.91
CA ILE A 65 5.39 -6.69 5.78
C ILE A 65 4.11 -7.10 6.52
N LYS A 66 3.52 -6.18 7.26
CA LYS A 66 2.22 -6.35 7.92
C LYS A 66 1.11 -6.30 6.88
N LYS A 67 0.15 -7.22 7.03
CA LYS A 67 -1.12 -7.25 6.29
C LYS A 67 -0.92 -7.17 4.76
N PRO A 68 -0.13 -8.08 4.16
CA PRO A 68 0.03 -8.13 2.71
C PRO A 68 -1.32 -8.38 2.03
N TYR A 69 -1.55 -7.72 0.90
CA TYR A 69 -2.72 -7.93 0.06
C TYR A 69 -2.35 -7.75 -1.43
N VAL A 70 -3.01 -8.52 -2.29
CA VAL A 70 -2.83 -8.43 -3.75
C VAL A 70 -3.60 -7.23 -4.28
N VAL A 71 -2.90 -6.33 -4.99
CA VAL A 71 -3.50 -5.18 -5.68
C VAL A 71 -3.74 -5.44 -7.16
N LYS A 72 -3.00 -6.40 -7.75
CA LYS A 72 -3.12 -6.74 -9.16
C LYS A 72 -2.73 -8.19 -9.39
N THR A 73 -3.47 -8.86 -10.28
CA THR A 73 -3.14 -10.19 -10.80
C THR A 73 -3.05 -10.10 -12.32
N GLU A 74 -1.98 -10.62 -12.91
CA GLU A 74 -1.73 -10.63 -14.34
C GLU A 74 -1.34 -12.03 -14.81
N GLN A 75 -2.04 -12.55 -15.81
CA GLN A 75 -1.64 -13.77 -16.51
C GLN A 75 -0.68 -13.40 -17.64
N LYS A 76 0.55 -13.93 -17.60
CA LYS A 76 1.60 -13.72 -18.61
C LYS A 76 2.03 -15.08 -19.19
N GLY A 77 1.32 -15.53 -20.23
CA GLY A 77 1.51 -16.88 -20.78
C GLY A 77 1.21 -17.95 -19.73
N GLU A 78 2.18 -18.83 -19.45
CA GLU A 78 2.08 -19.87 -18.41
C GLU A 78 2.32 -19.34 -16.98
N MET A 79 2.63 -18.06 -16.82
CA MET A 79 2.92 -17.46 -15.52
C MET A 79 1.73 -16.68 -14.98
N VAL A 80 1.55 -16.70 -13.67
CA VAL A 80 0.67 -15.77 -12.95
C VAL A 80 1.50 -14.85 -12.09
N CYS A 81 1.34 -13.55 -12.28
CA CYS A 81 2.08 -12.52 -11.55
C CYS A 81 1.13 -11.73 -10.66
N TYR A 82 1.58 -11.46 -9.44
CA TYR A 82 0.85 -10.67 -8.45
C TYR A 82 1.65 -9.43 -8.10
N THR A 83 0.97 -8.29 -8.05
CA THR A 83 1.46 -7.10 -7.35
C THR A 83 0.88 -7.13 -5.95
N VAL A 84 1.76 -7.07 -4.95
CA VAL A 84 1.42 -7.17 -3.53
C VAL A 84 1.83 -5.89 -2.84
N GLU A 85 0.97 -5.41 -1.95
CA GLU A 85 1.25 -4.29 -1.07
C GLU A 85 1.12 -4.71 0.39
N GLY A 86 1.93 -4.13 1.26
CA GLY A 86 1.81 -4.30 2.71
C GLY A 86 2.60 -3.23 3.45
N THR A 87 2.47 -3.18 4.76
CA THR A 87 3.09 -2.14 5.58
C THR A 87 4.43 -2.63 6.14
N THR A 88 5.51 -1.87 5.97
CA THR A 88 6.82 -2.25 6.54
C THR A 88 6.73 -2.38 8.05
N VAL A 89 7.31 -3.46 8.57
CA VAL A 89 7.65 -3.56 9.99
C VAL A 89 9.02 -2.92 10.16
N GLU A 90 9.22 -2.17 11.23
CA GLU A 90 10.52 -1.58 11.56
C GLU A 90 11.55 -2.73 11.77
N THR A 91 12.31 -3.08 10.72
CA THR A 91 13.33 -4.13 10.79
C THR A 91 14.75 -3.61 10.49
N SER A 92 14.92 -2.34 10.12
CA SER A 92 16.23 -1.68 9.99
C SER A 92 16.11 -0.15 9.95
N TYR A 93 17.21 0.56 10.25
CA TYR A 93 17.33 2.03 10.23
C TYR A 93 17.11 2.67 8.84
N GLU A 94 17.08 1.87 7.77
CA GLU A 94 17.07 2.35 6.38
C GLU A 94 15.66 2.55 5.81
N LEU A 95 14.63 2.03 6.48
CA LEU A 95 13.25 2.14 6.01
C LEU A 95 12.36 2.75 7.08
N PRO A 96 11.62 3.83 6.76
CA PRO A 96 10.68 4.39 7.71
C PRO A 96 9.63 3.32 8.03
N ALA A 97 9.44 3.05 9.32
CA ALA A 97 8.32 2.24 9.80
C ALA A 97 7.00 2.80 9.24
N ASP A 98 6.02 1.91 9.06
CA ASP A 98 4.67 2.24 8.59
C ASP A 98 4.58 2.78 7.15
N THR A 99 5.56 2.46 6.30
CA THR A 99 5.51 2.75 4.86
C THR A 99 4.87 1.60 4.08
N THR A 100 4.18 1.92 2.98
CA THR A 100 3.66 0.88 2.08
C THR A 100 4.78 0.36 1.20
N GLN A 101 5.15 -0.90 1.39
CA GLN A 101 6.04 -1.65 0.53
C GLN A 101 5.23 -2.30 -0.59
N THR A 102 5.79 -2.32 -1.79
CA THR A 102 5.19 -3.00 -2.95
C THR A 102 6.20 -3.95 -3.56
N TYR A 103 5.75 -5.15 -3.92
CA TYR A 103 6.57 -6.09 -4.66
C TYR A 103 5.73 -6.82 -5.70
N ASN A 104 6.40 -7.28 -6.74
CA ASN A 104 5.85 -8.20 -7.72
C ASN A 104 6.41 -9.59 -7.50
N VAL A 105 5.54 -10.59 -7.57
CA VAL A 105 5.91 -12.00 -7.52
C VAL A 105 5.25 -12.74 -8.67
N CYS A 106 6.05 -13.45 -9.45
CA CYS A 106 5.58 -14.27 -10.56
C CYS A 106 5.78 -15.75 -10.27
N TRP A 107 4.73 -16.51 -10.53
CA TRP A 107 4.67 -17.95 -10.32
C TRP A 107 4.57 -18.68 -11.65
N LYS A 108 5.35 -19.75 -11.80
CA LYS A 108 5.25 -20.70 -12.91
C LYS A 108 5.35 -22.10 -12.34
N ASN A 109 4.44 -23.00 -12.72
CA ASN A 109 4.45 -24.40 -12.25
C ASN A 109 4.61 -24.53 -10.73
N ARG A 110 3.88 -23.69 -9.97
CA ARG A 110 3.91 -23.63 -8.49
C ARG A 110 5.26 -23.21 -7.87
N ARG A 111 6.18 -22.66 -8.66
CA ARG A 111 7.47 -22.12 -8.21
C ARG A 111 7.52 -20.60 -8.42
N ILE A 112 8.19 -19.90 -7.51
CA ILE A 112 8.51 -18.48 -7.65
C ILE A 112 9.63 -18.37 -8.68
N VAL A 113 9.34 -17.72 -9.81
CA VAL A 113 10.31 -17.52 -10.91
C VAL A 113 10.83 -16.09 -10.99
N SER A 114 10.09 -15.13 -10.45
CA SER A 114 10.56 -13.76 -10.25
C SER A 114 10.00 -13.20 -8.96
N LEU A 115 10.84 -12.46 -8.25
CA LEU A 115 10.49 -11.66 -7.09
C LEU A 115 11.22 -10.34 -7.20
N GLU A 116 10.44 -9.29 -7.44
CA GLU A 116 10.91 -7.93 -7.69
C GLU A 116 10.31 -7.03 -6.62
N PHE A 117 11.16 -6.56 -5.73
CA PHE A 117 10.77 -5.53 -4.78
C PHE A 117 10.96 -4.19 -5.48
N TYR A 118 9.93 -3.37 -5.46
CA TYR A 118 10.10 -1.97 -5.78
C TYR A 118 10.70 -1.33 -4.53
N ASP A 119 11.67 -0.41 -4.66
CA ASP A 119 11.92 0.52 -3.56
C ASP A 119 10.56 1.06 -3.11
N ALA A 120 10.33 1.12 -1.78
CA ALA A 120 9.07 1.56 -1.17
C ALA A 120 8.46 2.59 -2.11
N LYS A 121 7.30 2.25 -2.73
CA LYS A 121 6.77 2.94 -3.94
C LYS A 121 7.26 4.36 -3.88
N PRO A 122 8.03 4.88 -4.85
CA PRO A 122 8.26 6.31 -4.87
C PRO A 122 6.88 6.90 -4.69
N GLN A 123 6.60 7.50 -3.52
CA GLN A 123 5.46 8.38 -3.38
C GLN A 123 5.64 9.21 -4.61
N VAL A 124 4.74 9.09 -5.61
CA VAL A 124 4.87 9.79 -6.88
C VAL A 124 5.36 11.15 -6.44
N HIS A 125 6.63 11.47 -6.71
CA HIS A 125 7.28 12.61 -6.09
C HIS A 125 6.74 13.76 -6.95
N GLN A 126 5.43 13.97 -6.84
CA GLN A 126 4.72 15.15 -7.25
C GLN A 126 5.28 16.15 -6.28
N GLU A 127 6.35 16.79 -6.74
CA GLU A 127 7.15 17.77 -6.04
C GLU A 127 6.28 18.53 -5.05
N VAL A 128 6.35 18.10 -3.79
CA VAL A 128 5.63 18.75 -2.71
C VAL A 128 6.39 20.06 -2.53
N ILE A 129 5.71 21.18 -2.73
CA ILE A 129 6.37 22.49 -2.62
C ILE A 129 6.95 22.66 -1.21
N PRO A 130 8.07 23.39 -1.04
CA PRO A 130 8.72 23.57 0.26
C PRO A 130 7.77 24.02 1.37
N GLU A 131 6.82 24.89 1.06
CA GLU A 131 5.81 25.44 1.96
C GLU A 131 4.86 24.35 2.49
N MET A 132 4.47 23.41 1.62
CA MET A 132 3.64 22.28 2.01
C MET A 132 4.44 21.29 2.87
N ARG A 133 5.74 21.10 2.62
CA ARG A 133 6.60 20.27 3.50
C ARG A 133 6.74 20.88 4.89
N GLU A 134 6.88 22.21 4.98
CA GLU A 134 6.90 22.93 6.26
C GLU A 134 5.57 22.74 7.00
N CYS A 135 4.43 22.87 6.29
CA CYS A 135 3.10 22.61 6.84
C CYS A 135 2.98 21.19 7.43
N LEU A 136 3.39 20.15 6.70
CA LEU A 136 3.36 18.76 7.18
C LEU A 136 4.19 18.56 8.46
N ARG A 137 5.38 19.16 8.52
CA ARG A 137 6.28 19.02 9.69
C ARG A 137 5.76 19.73 10.94
N SER A 138 4.99 20.80 10.76
CA SER A 138 4.48 21.64 11.86
C SER A 138 3.35 21.00 12.67
N HIS A 139 2.79 19.88 12.23
CA HIS A 139 1.79 19.12 13.00
C HIS A 139 2.36 18.42 14.25
N ARG A 140 3.65 18.60 14.58
CA ARG A 140 4.25 18.12 15.84
C ARG A 140 3.64 18.80 17.07
N MET A 141 3.35 20.09 16.97
CA MET A 141 2.75 20.88 18.05
C MET A 141 1.67 21.82 17.51
N PRO A 142 0.55 22.02 18.22
CA PRO A 142 -0.49 22.95 17.79
C PRO A 142 0.04 24.36 17.49
N ALA A 143 0.95 24.86 18.33
CA ALA A 143 1.53 26.19 18.18
C ALA A 143 2.43 26.33 16.93
N GLU A 144 3.17 25.27 16.58
CA GLU A 144 3.97 25.23 15.35
C GLU A 144 3.07 25.23 14.12
N TYR A 145 2.02 24.40 14.14
CA TYR A 145 1.04 24.34 13.06
C TYR A 145 0.34 25.69 12.85
N GLU A 146 -0.07 26.34 13.94
CA GLU A 146 -0.68 27.67 13.90
C GLU A 146 0.27 28.72 13.30
N ALA A 147 1.54 28.72 13.71
CA ALA A 147 2.54 29.64 13.19
C ALA A 147 2.76 29.47 11.68
N VAL A 148 2.80 28.23 11.19
CA VAL A 148 2.93 27.95 9.76
C VAL A 148 1.66 28.31 8.99
N LEU A 149 0.48 28.08 9.55
CA LEU A 149 -0.77 28.53 8.94
C LEU A 149 -0.85 30.06 8.84
N LYS A 150 -0.39 30.80 9.86
CA LYS A 150 -0.29 32.28 9.83
C LYS A 150 0.64 32.79 8.73
N LYS A 151 1.71 32.04 8.42
CA LYS A 151 2.65 32.39 7.34
C LYS A 151 2.02 32.25 5.95
N TYR A 152 1.19 31.23 5.76
CA TYR A 152 0.72 30.83 4.42
C TYR A 152 -0.76 31.04 4.13
N SER A 153 -1.59 31.39 5.12
CA SER A 153 -3.04 31.45 4.97
C SER A 153 -3.61 32.81 5.40
N ASP A 154 -4.73 33.18 4.79
CA ASP A 154 -5.54 34.30 5.28
C ASP A 154 -6.23 33.94 6.62
N PRO A 155 -6.52 34.92 7.51
CA PRO A 155 -7.08 34.67 8.83
C PRO A 155 -8.36 33.81 8.86
N GLY A 156 -9.19 33.89 7.82
CA GLY A 156 -10.42 33.11 7.70
C GLY A 156 -10.20 31.59 7.51
N ILE A 157 -9.04 31.19 6.97
CA ILE A 157 -8.66 29.77 6.79
C ILE A 157 -8.07 29.21 8.09
N ILE A 158 -7.33 30.02 8.84
CA ILE A 158 -6.67 29.62 10.10
C ILE A 158 -7.70 29.11 11.11
N ARG A 159 -8.82 29.83 11.28
CA ARG A 159 -9.88 29.42 12.22
C ARG A 159 -10.46 28.04 11.89
N LYS A 160 -10.59 27.70 10.60
CA LYS A 160 -11.11 26.39 10.16
C LYS A 160 -10.06 25.28 10.33
N ALA A 161 -8.80 25.58 10.09
CA ALA A 161 -7.70 24.61 10.17
C ALA A 161 -7.34 24.26 11.62
N MET A 162 -7.26 25.26 12.50
CA MET A 162 -6.92 25.09 13.92
C MET A 162 -8.01 24.38 14.72
N ALA A 163 -9.28 24.51 14.33
CA ALA A 163 -10.39 23.85 15.01
C ALA A 163 -10.35 22.31 14.94
N LEU A 164 -9.55 21.73 14.04
CA LEU A 164 -9.75 20.33 13.63
C LEU A 164 -8.49 19.47 13.45
N LEU A 165 -7.25 20.01 13.51
CA LEU A 165 -6.04 19.22 13.15
C LEU A 165 -4.80 19.52 13.97
N VAL A 166 -4.55 18.67 14.95
CA VAL A 166 -3.20 18.11 15.08
C VAL A 166 -3.33 16.64 14.72
N ILE A 167 -2.55 16.19 13.74
CA ILE A 167 -2.51 14.79 13.31
C ILE A 167 -1.07 14.28 13.35
N LYS A 168 -0.89 13.06 13.83
CA LYS A 168 0.38 12.35 13.82
C LYS A 168 0.74 11.92 12.41
N ALA A 169 2.03 12.14 12.08
CA ALA A 169 2.68 11.69 10.86
C ALA A 169 1.85 11.96 9.58
N PRO A 170 1.50 13.23 9.29
CA PRO A 170 0.73 13.56 8.11
C PRO A 170 1.54 13.29 6.83
N TYR A 171 0.89 12.76 5.81
CA TYR A 171 1.51 12.48 4.52
C TYR A 171 0.54 12.74 3.36
N VAL A 172 1.10 13.09 2.20
CA VAL A 172 0.32 13.35 0.99
C VAL A 172 -0.05 12.02 0.32
N VAL A 173 -1.33 11.81 0.07
CA VAL A 173 -1.86 10.62 -0.63
C VAL A 173 -2.26 10.91 -2.07
N LYS A 174 -2.50 12.16 -2.42
CA LYS A 174 -2.84 12.59 -3.77
C LYS A 174 -2.43 14.03 -3.99
N THR A 175 -1.99 14.34 -5.21
CA THR A 175 -1.72 15.70 -5.65
C THR A 175 -2.41 15.93 -6.99
N GLU A 176 -3.08 17.06 -7.11
CA GLU A 176 -3.86 17.47 -8.28
C GLU A 176 -3.43 18.88 -8.70
N LYS A 177 -3.06 19.08 -9.96
CA LYS A 177 -2.72 20.40 -10.51
C LYS A 177 -3.85 20.88 -11.42
N LYS A 178 -4.40 22.06 -11.12
CA LYS A 178 -5.45 22.73 -11.91
C LYS A 178 -5.02 24.18 -12.15
N GLY A 179 -4.40 24.43 -13.31
CA GLY A 179 -3.82 25.73 -13.62
C GLY A 179 -2.75 26.12 -12.58
N PRO A 180 -2.83 27.32 -11.96
CA PRO A 180 -1.87 27.77 -10.95
C PRO A 180 -2.11 27.14 -9.56
N VAL A 181 -3.12 26.28 -9.42
CA VAL A 181 -3.50 25.68 -8.13
C VAL A 181 -2.99 24.26 -8.04
N ILE A 182 -2.31 23.96 -6.93
CA ILE A 182 -1.90 22.61 -6.54
C ILE A 182 -2.70 22.20 -5.32
N THR A 183 -3.49 21.14 -5.44
CA THR A 183 -4.28 20.58 -4.33
C THR A 183 -3.64 19.28 -3.86
N TYR A 184 -3.29 19.22 -2.59
CA TYR A 184 -2.82 18.03 -1.91
C TYR A 184 -3.94 17.42 -1.08
N THR A 185 -4.16 16.12 -1.22
CA THR A 185 -4.93 15.32 -0.26
C THR A 185 -3.95 14.74 0.75
N VAL A 186 -4.19 15.00 2.03
CA VAL A 186 -3.34 14.58 3.14
C VAL A 186 -4.11 13.60 4.02
N GLU A 187 -3.43 12.54 4.43
CA GLU A 187 -3.91 11.64 5.48
C GLU A 187 -2.97 11.74 6.69
N GLY A 188 -3.53 11.53 7.89
CA GLY A 188 -2.76 11.32 9.11
C GLY A 188 -3.68 10.90 10.25
N ARG A 189 -3.10 10.51 11.39
CA ARG A 189 -3.86 9.96 12.52
C ARG A 189 -4.18 11.03 13.54
N THR A 190 -5.40 11.06 14.06
CA THR A 190 -5.78 12.00 15.12
C THR A 190 -4.95 11.77 16.38
N VAL A 191 -4.47 12.88 16.95
CA VAL A 191 -4.06 12.89 18.36
C VAL A 191 -5.25 13.19 19.23
N GLU A 192 -5.28 12.60 20.41
CA GLU A 192 -6.30 12.85 21.43
C GLU A 192 -6.21 14.32 21.88
N THR A 193 -6.92 15.17 21.14
CA THR A 193 -6.90 16.64 21.29
C THR A 193 -8.30 17.22 21.44
N SER A 194 -9.34 16.41 21.25
CA SER A 194 -10.74 16.76 21.42
C SER A 194 -11.56 15.50 21.74
N SER A 195 -12.61 15.65 22.54
CA SER A 195 -13.58 14.59 22.87
C SER A 195 -14.47 14.21 21.68
N GLU A 196 -14.48 15.02 20.61
CA GLU A 196 -15.36 14.83 19.45
C GLU A 196 -14.77 13.92 18.37
N ILE A 197 -13.45 13.71 18.37
CA ILE A 197 -12.76 12.93 17.35
C ILE A 197 -12.05 11.74 18.02
N PRO A 198 -12.40 10.49 17.67
CA PRO A 198 -11.76 9.33 18.28
C PRO A 198 -10.24 9.37 18.03
N PRO A 199 -9.42 9.03 19.04
CA PRO A 199 -7.98 8.95 18.86
C PRO A 199 -7.62 7.87 17.84
N ASP A 200 -6.44 7.99 17.23
CA ASP A 200 -5.90 7.03 16.27
C ASP A 200 -6.76 6.77 15.02
N THR A 201 -7.67 7.69 14.72
CA THR A 201 -8.50 7.62 13.51
C THR A 201 -7.78 8.28 12.36
N VAL A 202 -7.75 7.61 11.20
CA VAL A 202 -7.21 8.19 9.97
C VAL A 202 -8.14 9.31 9.51
N GLN A 203 -7.67 10.55 9.61
CA GLN A 203 -8.34 11.72 9.07
C GLN A 203 -7.79 12.06 7.71
N ARG A 204 -8.66 12.61 6.86
CA ARG A 204 -8.30 13.08 5.54
C ARG A 204 -8.73 14.53 5.35
N TYR A 205 -7.86 15.34 4.77
CA TYR A 205 -8.19 16.68 4.33
C TYR A 205 -7.54 16.98 2.98
N THR A 206 -8.00 18.05 2.35
CA THR A 206 -7.39 18.62 1.15
C THR A 206 -6.91 20.03 1.46
N VAL A 207 -5.74 20.38 0.95
CA VAL A 207 -5.17 21.73 1.05
C VAL A 207 -4.75 22.18 -0.34
N SER A 208 -5.27 23.33 -0.76
CA SER A 208 -5.00 23.91 -2.07
C SER A 208 -4.08 25.11 -1.96
N TRP A 209 -3.04 25.11 -2.76
CA TRP A 209 -1.99 26.11 -2.81
C TRP A 209 -2.03 26.86 -4.15
N LYS A 210 -1.84 28.18 -4.11
CA LYS A 210 -1.66 29.03 -5.28
C LYS A 210 -0.59 30.06 -4.96
N ASN A 211 0.47 30.12 -5.76
CA ASN A 211 1.58 31.06 -5.58
C ASN A 211 2.15 31.07 -4.14
N GLY A 212 2.38 29.88 -3.56
CA GLY A 212 2.93 29.73 -2.20
C GLY A 212 1.96 30.06 -1.05
N ARG A 213 0.68 30.32 -1.33
CA ARG A 213 -0.35 30.61 -0.32
C ARG A 213 -1.41 29.52 -0.30
N ILE A 214 -1.94 29.22 0.89
CA ILE A 214 -3.09 28.34 1.09
C ILE A 214 -4.35 29.13 0.70
N VAL A 215 -5.06 28.65 -0.32
CA VAL A 215 -6.30 29.28 -0.83
C VAL A 215 -7.56 28.52 -0.41
N ALA A 216 -7.42 27.24 -0.08
CA ALA A 216 -8.52 26.44 0.44
C ALA A 216 -8.00 25.29 1.31
N LEU A 217 -8.75 24.99 2.36
CA LEU A 217 -8.55 23.81 3.20
C LEU A 217 -9.92 23.18 3.46
N ASN A 218 -10.10 21.94 3.00
CA ASN A 218 -11.37 21.23 3.16
C ASN A 218 -11.13 19.89 3.85
N PHE A 219 -11.89 19.66 4.92
CA PHE A 219 -11.91 18.39 5.59
C PHE A 219 -12.76 17.37 4.86
N LEU A 220 -12.24 16.15 4.70
CA LEU A 220 -12.97 15.03 4.12
C LEU A 220 -13.49 14.06 5.19
N GLY A 221 -13.07 14.25 6.45
CA GLY A 221 -13.50 13.46 7.60
C GLY A 221 -12.72 12.14 7.75
N PRO A 222 -13.14 11.30 8.72
CA PRO A 222 -12.47 10.05 8.99
C PRO A 222 -12.61 9.09 7.81
N LYS A 223 -11.53 8.39 7.47
CA LYS A 223 -11.55 7.34 6.46
C LYS A 223 -12.41 6.20 6.98
N LYS A 224 -13.57 5.98 6.35
CA LYS A 224 -14.44 4.85 6.71
C LYS A 224 -13.65 3.54 6.57
N PRO A 225 -13.72 2.63 7.55
CA PRO A 225 -13.17 1.29 7.36
C PRO A 225 -13.83 0.68 6.12
N ALA A 226 -13.04 0.04 5.27
CA ALA A 226 -13.58 -0.73 4.17
C ALA A 226 -14.56 -1.75 4.75
N ARG A 227 -15.83 -1.67 4.32
CA ARG A 227 -16.84 -2.69 4.63
C ARG A 227 -16.59 -3.92 3.78
#